data_AF-A0A845X115-F1
#
_entry.id   AF-A0A845X115-F1
#
_cell.length_a   1.000
_cell.length_b   1.000
_cell.length_c   1.000
_cell.angle_alpha   90.00
_cell.angle_beta   90.00
_cell.angle_gamma   90.00
#
_symmetry.space_group_name_H-M   'P 1'
#
loop_
_entity.id
_entity.type
_entity.pdbx_description
1 polymer ?
#
loop_
_entity_poly.entity_id
_entity_poly.type
_entity_poly.pdbx_seq_one_letter_code
_entity_poly.pdbx_strand_id
1 'polypeptide(L)'
;MSQEQISTEPSVIVHHLFGYLFPWDITRALEFALLKTFCVPSISRLLAQTGEFRDHTQKRYDDTGLLIAEIAQWGYKHERGQAAIARMNAIHGRFKISNNDFLYVLSTFIYEPIRWLNQFGWRRLTEVEQEACYQFWCAVGDRMQITNIPDSYMAFEQFHDRYEIEQFLYASTNQQIAEATQMMFLGWFPVPLRSILAPALMHCLSL
;
A
#
# COMPACT_ATOMS: atom_id res chain seq x y z
N MET A 1 20.56 23.80 24.74
CA MET A 1 19.98 22.58 24.15
C MET A 1 18.50 22.84 23.96
N SER A 2 18.12 23.32 22.77
CA SER A 2 16.72 23.54 22.41
C SER A 2 16.04 22.17 22.31
N GLN A 3 14.94 21.98 23.06
CA GLN A 3 14.04 20.85 22.87
C GLN A 3 13.56 20.89 21.41
N GLU A 4 13.94 19.88 20.65
CA GLU A 4 13.42 19.63 19.31
C GLU A 4 11.91 19.40 19.47
N GLN A 5 11.13 20.41 19.09
CA GLN A 5 9.68 20.34 19.13
C GLN A 5 9.29 19.27 18.11
N ILE A 6 8.99 18.04 18.58
CA ILE A 6 8.57 16.94 17.72
C ILE A 6 7.35 17.43 16.94
N SER A 7 7.53 17.64 15.64
CA SER A 7 6.48 18.13 14.76
C SER A 7 5.31 17.15 14.79
N THR A 8 4.12 17.65 15.08
CA THR A 8 2.87 16.88 14.98
C THR A 8 2.29 16.91 13.57
N GLU A 9 3.04 17.44 12.59
CA GLU A 9 2.61 17.50 11.21
C GLU A 9 2.61 16.09 10.59
N PRO A 10 1.49 15.63 10.00
CA PRO A 10 1.36 14.26 9.50
C PRO A 10 2.45 13.83 8.52
N SER A 11 2.89 14.73 7.62
CA SER A 11 3.92 14.42 6.63
C SER A 11 5.29 14.21 7.28
N VAL A 12 5.63 14.97 8.32
CA VAL A 12 6.88 14.77 9.08
C VAL A 12 6.86 13.42 9.80
N ILE A 13 5.75 13.07 10.46
CA ILE A 13 5.63 11.77 11.15
C ILE A 13 5.74 10.62 10.15
N VAL A 14 4.99 10.66 9.04
CA VAL A 14 5.05 9.64 7.99
C VAL A 14 6.46 9.53 7.40
N HIS A 15 7.14 10.65 7.13
CA HIS A 15 8.54 10.65 6.69
C HIS A 15 9.45 9.90 7.66
N HIS A 16 9.31 10.15 8.97
CA HIS A 16 10.12 9.45 9.98
C HIS A 16 9.81 7.96 10.08
N LEU A 17 8.51 7.59 10.05
CA LEU A 17 8.08 6.20 10.09
C LEU A 17 8.59 5.42 8.87
N PHE A 18 8.38 5.94 7.67
CA PHE A 18 8.74 5.31 6.39
C PHE A 18 10.25 5.32 6.13
N GLY A 19 10.95 6.39 6.48
CA GLY A 19 12.35 6.58 6.12
C GLY A 19 13.36 6.06 7.15
N TYR A 20 13.01 6.04 8.44
CA TYR A 20 14.00 5.86 9.51
C TYR A 20 13.61 4.81 10.55
N LEU A 21 12.37 4.83 11.03
CA LEU A 21 11.98 3.99 12.17
C LEU A 21 11.56 2.58 11.78
N PHE A 22 10.84 2.46 10.65
CA PHE A 22 10.26 1.20 10.19
C PHE A 22 10.36 0.98 8.67
N PRO A 23 11.45 1.37 7.97
CA PRO A 23 11.51 1.28 6.52
C PRO A 23 11.32 -0.14 5.98
N TRP A 24 11.91 -1.13 6.66
CA TRP A 24 11.77 -2.53 6.27
C TRP A 24 10.35 -3.05 6.53
N ASP A 25 9.81 -2.83 7.73
CA ASP A 25 8.47 -3.30 8.11
C ASP A 25 7.37 -2.69 7.25
N ILE A 26 7.42 -1.38 7.00
CA ILE A 26 6.44 -0.71 6.16
C ILE A 26 6.50 -1.22 4.73
N THR A 27 7.70 -1.50 4.20
CA THR A 27 7.83 -2.12 2.87
C THR A 27 7.14 -3.49 2.83
N ARG A 28 7.35 -4.34 3.85
CA ARG A 28 6.69 -5.66 3.94
C ARG A 28 5.18 -5.54 4.11
N ALA A 29 4.71 -4.59 4.93
CA ALA A 29 3.30 -4.33 5.14
C ALA A 29 2.61 -3.87 3.84
N LEU A 30 3.29 -3.04 3.03
CA LEU A 30 2.75 -2.59 1.74
C LEU A 30 2.80 -3.67 0.65
N GLU A 31 3.75 -4.61 0.70
CA GLU A 31 3.69 -5.83 -0.13
C GLU A 31 2.48 -6.69 0.23
N PHE A 32 2.18 -6.83 1.53
CA PHE A 32 0.95 -7.50 1.98
C PHE A 32 -0.30 -6.75 1.53
N ALA A 33 -0.33 -5.43 1.69
CA ALA A 33 -1.40 -4.57 1.19
C ALA A 33 -1.63 -4.76 -0.31
N LEU A 34 -0.56 -4.81 -1.12
CA LEU A 34 -0.64 -5.07 -2.56
C LEU A 34 -1.33 -6.40 -2.84
N LEU A 35 -0.94 -7.48 -2.16
CA LEU A 35 -1.54 -8.80 -2.34
C LEU A 35 -3.02 -8.81 -1.96
N LYS A 36 -3.41 -8.09 -0.90
CA LYS A 36 -4.81 -7.92 -0.52
C LYS A 36 -5.64 -7.23 -1.61
N THR A 37 -5.07 -6.27 -2.34
CA THR A 37 -5.78 -5.67 -3.49
C THR A 37 -6.07 -6.68 -4.61
N PHE A 38 -5.29 -7.76 -4.72
CA PHE A 38 -5.53 -8.80 -5.72
C PHE A 38 -6.75 -9.66 -5.38
N CYS A 39 -7.18 -9.70 -4.11
CA CYS A 39 -8.36 -10.44 -3.69
C CYS A 39 -9.67 -9.82 -4.19
N VAL A 40 -9.63 -8.60 -4.73
CA VAL A 40 -10.80 -7.86 -5.24
C VAL A 40 -10.91 -8.05 -6.77
N PRO A 41 -11.95 -8.73 -7.29
CA PRO A 41 -12.04 -9.07 -8.72
C PRO A 41 -12.10 -7.88 -9.70
N SER A 42 -12.57 -6.70 -9.27
CA SER A 42 -12.54 -5.50 -10.11
C SER A 42 -11.12 -4.97 -10.29
N ILE A 43 -10.34 -4.94 -9.19
CA ILE A 43 -8.95 -4.49 -9.18
C ILE A 43 -8.06 -5.50 -9.92
N SER A 44 -8.13 -6.78 -9.56
CA SER A 44 -7.26 -7.81 -10.14
C SER A 44 -7.45 -7.95 -11.65
N ARG A 45 -8.70 -7.83 -12.13
CA ARG A 45 -9.02 -7.86 -13.55
C ARG A 45 -8.40 -6.70 -14.30
N LEU A 46 -8.47 -5.49 -13.74
CA LEU A 46 -7.82 -4.32 -14.33
C LEU A 46 -6.30 -4.52 -14.38
N LEU A 47 -5.69 -4.96 -13.28
CA LEU A 47 -4.25 -5.22 -13.22
C LEU A 47 -3.82 -6.30 -14.22
N ALA A 48 -4.57 -7.41 -14.33
CA ALA A 48 -4.30 -8.46 -15.30
C ALA A 48 -4.44 -7.96 -16.75
N GLN A 49 -5.44 -7.12 -17.04
CA GLN A 49 -5.65 -6.53 -18.37
C GLN A 49 -4.49 -5.61 -18.81
N THR A 50 -3.81 -4.95 -17.88
CA THR A 50 -2.65 -4.12 -18.24
C THR A 50 -1.47 -4.94 -18.77
N GLY A 51 -1.37 -6.22 -18.42
CA GLY A 51 -0.22 -7.08 -18.76
C GLY A 51 1.05 -6.81 -17.94
N GLU A 52 1.14 -5.69 -17.21
CA GLU A 52 2.35 -5.29 -16.48
C GLU A 52 2.75 -6.30 -15.40
N PHE A 53 1.80 -6.88 -14.67
CA PHE A 53 2.09 -7.92 -13.69
C PHE A 53 2.50 -9.26 -14.33
N ARG A 54 2.21 -9.50 -15.61
CA ARG A 54 2.61 -10.71 -16.33
C ARG A 54 3.99 -10.54 -16.98
N ASP A 55 4.20 -9.42 -17.65
CA ASP A 55 5.35 -9.23 -18.55
C ASP A 55 6.48 -8.40 -17.89
N HIS A 56 6.15 -7.55 -16.91
CA HIS A 56 7.04 -6.54 -16.33
C HIS A 56 6.88 -6.43 -14.80
N THR A 57 6.62 -7.54 -14.11
CA THR A 57 6.23 -7.58 -12.68
C THR A 57 7.16 -6.78 -11.79
N GLN A 58 8.48 -7.01 -11.90
CA GLN A 58 9.50 -6.29 -11.11
C GLN A 58 9.44 -4.78 -11.34
N LYS A 59 9.40 -4.36 -12.62
CA LYS A 59 9.31 -2.95 -12.96
C LYS A 59 8.03 -2.33 -12.42
N ARG A 60 6.89 -3.00 -12.54
CA ARG A 60 5.60 -2.52 -12.04
C ARG A 60 5.58 -2.39 -10.52
N TYR A 61 6.25 -3.30 -9.82
CA TYR A 61 6.47 -3.23 -8.37
C TYR A 61 7.35 -2.03 -8.00
N ASP A 62 8.52 -1.90 -8.62
CA ASP A 62 9.48 -0.82 -8.34
C ASP A 62 8.91 0.56 -8.68
N ASP A 63 8.20 0.71 -9.81
CA ASP A 63 7.57 1.97 -10.22
C ASP A 63 6.56 2.48 -9.17
N THR A 64 5.78 1.57 -8.55
CA THR A 64 4.86 1.95 -7.48
C THR A 64 5.61 2.27 -6.20
N GLY A 65 6.60 1.45 -5.83
CA GLY A 65 7.45 1.72 -4.67
C GLY A 65 8.09 3.10 -4.75
N LEU A 66 8.59 3.51 -5.92
CA LEU A 66 9.17 4.84 -6.14
C LEU A 66 8.15 5.96 -5.97
N LEU A 67 6.95 5.85 -6.57
CA LEU A 67 5.91 6.88 -6.39
C LEU A 67 5.49 7.03 -4.93
N ILE A 68 5.31 5.91 -4.22
CA ILE A 68 4.94 5.91 -2.81
C ILE A 68 6.07 6.47 -1.94
N ALA A 69 7.33 6.14 -2.25
CA ALA A 69 8.49 6.69 -1.56
C ALA A 69 8.60 8.20 -1.74
N GLU A 70 8.39 8.73 -2.96
CA GLU A 70 8.37 10.19 -3.19
C GLU A 70 7.29 10.89 -2.37
N ILE A 71 6.09 10.31 -2.30
CA ILE A 71 4.97 10.86 -1.53
C ILE A 71 5.29 10.84 -0.03
N ALA A 72 5.72 9.70 0.51
CA ALA A 72 6.01 9.56 1.93
C ALA A 72 7.24 10.38 2.37
N GLN A 73 8.26 10.49 1.52
CA GLN A 73 9.47 11.23 1.82
C GLN A 73 9.24 12.75 1.79
N TRP A 74 8.53 13.26 0.79
CA TRP A 74 8.42 14.71 0.59
C TRP A 74 7.09 15.31 1.06
N GLY A 75 6.09 14.46 1.30
CA GLY A 75 4.75 14.89 1.66
C GLY A 75 3.99 15.58 0.53
N TYR A 76 2.68 15.74 0.73
CA TYR A 76 1.75 16.23 -0.30
C TYR A 76 1.75 17.76 -0.50
N LYS A 77 2.62 18.50 0.20
CA LYS A 77 2.82 19.95 0.08
C LYS A 77 4.08 20.31 -0.71
N HIS A 78 5.08 19.43 -0.74
CA HIS A 78 6.33 19.66 -1.43
C HIS A 78 6.19 19.35 -2.94
N GLU A 79 6.97 20.03 -3.78
CA GLU A 79 6.91 19.90 -5.25
C GLU A 79 7.08 18.45 -5.73
N ARG A 80 7.99 17.70 -5.11
CA ARG A 80 8.26 16.28 -5.45
C ARG A 80 7.08 15.37 -5.14
N GLY A 81 6.49 15.51 -3.94
CA GLY A 81 5.30 14.74 -3.57
C GLY A 81 4.09 15.11 -4.43
N GLN A 82 3.92 16.39 -4.77
CA GLN A 82 2.88 16.84 -5.71
C GLN A 82 3.09 16.27 -7.11
N ALA A 83 4.32 16.25 -7.62
CA ALA A 83 4.63 15.65 -8.91
C ALA A 83 4.36 14.13 -8.93
N ALA A 84 4.67 13.43 -7.84
CA ALA A 84 4.36 12.00 -7.70
C ALA A 84 2.84 11.75 -7.68
N ILE A 85 2.06 12.54 -6.92
CA ILE A 85 0.59 12.44 -6.91
C ILE A 85 0.02 12.77 -8.30
N ALA A 86 0.51 13.81 -8.97
CA ALA A 86 0.07 14.16 -10.33
C ALA A 86 0.37 13.04 -11.33
N ARG A 87 1.54 12.38 -11.21
CA ARG A 87 1.89 11.22 -12.03
C ARG A 87 0.97 10.04 -11.76
N MET A 88 0.67 9.76 -10.49
CA MET A 88 -0.28 8.71 -10.09
C MET A 88 -1.68 8.98 -10.66
N ASN A 89 -2.18 10.21 -10.55
CA ASN A 89 -3.46 10.63 -11.12
C ASN A 89 -3.48 10.46 -12.65
N ALA A 90 -2.39 10.82 -13.35
CA ALA A 90 -2.29 10.66 -14.79
C ALA A 90 -2.25 9.18 -15.24
N ILE A 91 -1.73 8.29 -14.42
CA ILE A 91 -1.75 6.84 -14.67
C ILE A 91 -3.17 6.31 -14.43
N HIS A 92 -3.73 6.56 -13.25
CA HIS A 92 -5.04 6.05 -12.87
C HIS A 92 -6.18 6.62 -13.73
N GLY A 93 -6.10 7.88 -14.16
CA GLY A 93 -7.09 8.53 -15.02
C GLY A 93 -7.25 7.91 -16.42
N ARG A 94 -6.38 6.97 -16.81
CA ARG A 94 -6.51 6.18 -18.04
C ARG A 94 -7.52 5.04 -17.91
N PHE A 95 -7.96 4.74 -16.69
CA PHE A 95 -8.78 3.59 -16.38
C PHE A 95 -10.08 4.04 -15.68
N LYS A 96 -11.14 3.25 -15.84
CA LYS A 96 -12.39 3.43 -15.10
C LYS A 96 -12.33 2.65 -13.80
N ILE A 97 -11.84 3.29 -12.75
CA ILE A 97 -11.74 2.71 -11.40
C ILE A 97 -12.89 3.25 -10.57
N SER A 98 -13.56 2.38 -9.80
CA SER A 98 -14.65 2.79 -8.93
C SER A 98 -14.11 3.63 -7.75
N ASN A 99 -14.89 4.59 -7.25
CA ASN A 99 -14.49 5.35 -6.06
C ASN A 99 -14.30 4.43 -4.83
N ASN A 100 -15.10 3.36 -4.72
CA ASN A 100 -14.97 2.42 -3.60
C ASN A 100 -13.66 1.61 -3.69
N ASP A 101 -13.21 1.25 -4.90
CA ASP A 101 -11.93 0.58 -5.10
C ASP A 101 -10.77 1.52 -4.77
N PHE A 102 -10.88 2.81 -5.14
CA PHE A 102 -9.93 3.83 -4.69
C PHE A 102 -9.89 3.99 -3.18
N LEU A 103 -11.05 4.10 -2.52
CA LEU A 103 -11.14 4.20 -1.07
C LEU A 103 -10.53 2.98 -0.39
N TYR A 104 -10.82 1.78 -0.89
CA TYR A 104 -10.26 0.55 -0.37
C TYR A 104 -8.74 0.53 -0.50
N VAL A 105 -8.19 0.78 -1.70
CA VAL A 105 -6.74 0.83 -1.90
C VAL A 105 -6.09 1.93 -1.06
N LEU A 106 -6.72 3.11 -0.92
CA LEU A 106 -6.20 4.16 -0.04
C LEU A 106 -6.14 3.69 1.42
N SER A 107 -7.18 3.00 1.89
CA SER A 107 -7.26 2.50 3.26
C SER A 107 -6.15 1.49 3.58
N THR A 108 -5.70 0.69 2.60
CA THR A 108 -4.64 -0.30 2.85
C THR A 108 -3.29 0.36 3.13
N PHE A 109 -3.02 1.57 2.62
CA PHE A 109 -1.83 2.36 2.99
C PHE A 109 -1.86 2.87 4.43
N ILE A 110 -3.03 2.92 5.07
CA ILE A 110 -3.21 3.32 6.46
C ILE A 110 -3.14 2.09 7.36
N TYR A 111 -4.07 1.16 7.17
CA TYR A 111 -4.34 0.12 8.14
C TYR A 111 -3.37 -1.05 8.07
N GLU A 112 -2.88 -1.43 6.88
CA GLU A 112 -1.95 -2.57 6.78
C GLU A 112 -0.60 -2.24 7.46
N PRO A 113 0.04 -1.07 7.24
CA PRO A 113 1.23 -0.69 8.00
C PRO A 113 0.97 -0.58 9.50
N ILE A 114 -0.15 0.01 9.94
CA ILE A 114 -0.44 0.15 11.37
C ILE A 114 -0.63 -1.22 12.03
N ARG A 115 -1.42 -2.11 11.42
CA ARG A 115 -1.67 -3.48 11.93
C ARG A 115 -0.38 -4.29 11.97
N TRP A 116 0.42 -4.23 10.90
CA TRP A 116 1.73 -4.89 10.84
C TRP A 116 2.65 -4.40 11.96
N LEU A 117 2.82 -3.09 12.11
CA LEU A 117 3.75 -2.53 13.10
C LEU A 117 3.31 -2.79 14.53
N ASN A 118 2.01 -2.76 14.80
CA ASN A 118 1.49 -3.08 16.14
C ASN A 118 1.66 -4.55 16.52
N GLN A 119 1.79 -5.44 15.54
CA GLN A 119 1.97 -6.88 15.75
C GLN A 119 3.44 -7.33 15.68
N PHE A 120 4.20 -6.84 14.72
CA PHE A 120 5.54 -7.32 14.38
C PHE A 120 6.65 -6.27 14.54
N GLY A 121 6.29 -4.98 14.60
CA GLY A 121 7.24 -3.91 14.78
C GLY A 121 7.97 -4.01 16.12
N TRP A 122 9.20 -3.49 16.18
CA TRP A 122 9.99 -3.47 17.41
C TRP A 122 9.33 -2.67 18.54
N ARG A 123 8.38 -1.79 18.20
CA ARG A 123 7.40 -1.19 19.12
C ARG A 123 6.08 -0.94 18.39
N ARG A 124 5.02 -0.76 19.18
CA ARG A 124 3.72 -0.27 18.68
C ARG A 124 3.79 1.20 18.27
N LEU A 125 2.92 1.57 17.35
CA LEU A 125 2.67 2.98 17.02
C LEU A 125 1.82 3.63 18.11
N THR A 126 2.18 4.86 18.45
CA THR A 126 1.37 5.72 19.33
C THR A 126 0.09 6.17 18.63
N GLU A 127 -0.92 6.61 19.39
CA GLU A 127 -2.17 7.14 18.82
C GLU A 127 -1.90 8.33 17.88
N VAL A 128 -0.93 9.19 18.21
CA VAL A 128 -0.52 10.32 17.37
C VAL A 128 0.07 9.85 16.04
N GLU A 129 0.87 8.78 16.05
CA GLU A 129 1.44 8.20 14.82
C GLU A 129 0.37 7.55 13.93
N GLN A 130 -0.59 6.85 14.54
CA GLN A 130 -1.71 6.22 13.81
C GLN A 130 -2.61 7.28 13.18
N GLU A 131 -2.95 8.32 13.94
CA GLU A 131 -3.75 9.45 13.46
C GLU A 131 -3.01 10.23 12.37
N ALA A 132 -1.69 10.43 12.51
CA ALA A 132 -0.87 11.05 11.47
C ALA A 132 -0.89 10.25 10.16
N CYS A 133 -0.76 8.93 10.21
CA CYS A 133 -0.88 8.08 9.02
C CYS A 133 -2.27 8.24 8.35
N TYR A 134 -3.35 8.20 9.14
CA TYR A 134 -4.71 8.41 8.64
C TYR A 134 -4.85 9.78 7.95
N GLN A 135 -4.52 10.87 8.64
CA GLN A 135 -4.63 12.23 8.11
C GLN A 135 -3.76 12.44 6.86
N PHE A 136 -2.55 11.88 6.87
CA PHE A 136 -1.63 11.98 5.74
C PHE A 136 -2.23 11.35 4.48
N TRP A 137 -2.71 10.11 4.58
CA TRP A 137 -3.27 9.40 3.43
C TRP A 137 -4.63 9.95 3.02
N CYS A 138 -5.47 10.45 3.93
CA CYS A 138 -6.68 11.20 3.57
C CYS A 138 -6.34 12.43 2.72
N ALA A 139 -5.32 13.21 3.12
CA ALA A 139 -4.88 14.39 2.37
C ALA A 139 -4.29 14.05 0.99
N VAL A 140 -3.66 12.86 0.85
CA VAL A 140 -3.26 12.32 -0.46
C VAL A 140 -4.50 11.94 -1.27
N GLY A 141 -5.47 11.26 -0.66
CA GLY A 141 -6.73 10.85 -1.29
C GLY A 141 -7.54 12.03 -1.84
N ASP A 142 -7.63 13.13 -1.10
CA ASP A 142 -8.27 14.38 -1.55
C ASP A 142 -7.62 14.91 -2.84
N ARG A 143 -6.28 14.87 -2.91
CA ARG A 143 -5.51 15.30 -4.10
C ARG A 143 -5.59 14.32 -5.26
N MET A 144 -5.96 13.07 -4.97
CA MET A 144 -6.32 12.08 -5.98
C MET A 144 -7.78 12.19 -6.42
N GLN A 145 -8.54 13.17 -5.89
CA GLN A 145 -9.96 13.36 -6.16
C GLN A 145 -10.83 12.16 -5.72
N ILE A 146 -10.36 11.41 -4.73
CA ILE A 146 -11.16 10.35 -4.09
C ILE A 146 -12.21 11.04 -3.23
N THR A 147 -13.47 10.63 -3.41
CA THR A 147 -14.61 11.23 -2.72
C THR A 147 -15.12 10.34 -1.60
N ASN A 148 -15.87 10.90 -0.65
CA ASN A 148 -16.47 10.16 0.47
C ASN A 148 -15.44 9.42 1.33
N ILE A 149 -14.24 9.99 1.50
CA ILE A 149 -13.27 9.50 2.49
C ILE A 149 -13.92 9.67 3.88
N PRO A 150 -14.05 8.59 4.69
CA PRO A 150 -14.70 8.70 5.99
C PRO A 150 -13.94 9.65 6.92
N ASP A 151 -14.69 10.38 7.74
CA ASP A 151 -14.27 11.55 8.51
C ASP A 151 -13.55 11.24 9.84
N SER A 152 -13.38 9.95 10.15
CA SER A 152 -12.62 9.51 11.31
C SER A 152 -11.84 8.24 11.01
N TYR A 153 -10.73 8.05 11.74
CA TYR A 153 -9.93 6.83 11.73
C TYR A 153 -10.79 5.58 11.86
N MET A 154 -11.70 5.56 12.84
CA MET A 154 -12.54 4.39 13.12
C MET A 154 -13.57 4.14 12.02
N ALA A 155 -14.20 5.18 11.46
CA ALA A 155 -15.17 4.99 10.39
C ALA A 155 -14.50 4.47 9.10
N PHE A 156 -13.27 4.91 8.82
CA PHE A 156 -12.54 4.44 7.64
C PHE A 156 -11.99 3.01 7.85
N GLU A 157 -11.63 2.64 9.07
CA GLU A 157 -11.27 1.25 9.41
C GLU A 157 -12.47 0.30 9.23
N GLN A 158 -13.64 0.69 9.72
CA GLN A 158 -14.88 -0.08 9.54
C GLN A 158 -15.28 -0.21 8.07
N PHE A 159 -15.05 0.83 7.26
CA PHE A 159 -15.23 0.75 5.82
C PHE A 159 -14.26 -0.27 5.21
N HIS A 160 -12.97 -0.21 5.56
CA HIS A 160 -11.95 -1.12 5.08
C HIS A 160 -12.33 -2.58 5.38
N ASP A 161 -12.62 -2.90 6.65
CA ASP A 161 -12.95 -4.26 7.07
C ASP A 161 -14.22 -4.79 6.37
N ARG A 162 -15.26 -3.94 6.25
CA ARG A 162 -16.49 -4.32 5.54
C ARG A 162 -16.25 -4.54 4.06
N TYR A 163 -15.46 -3.69 3.41
CA TYR A 163 -15.14 -3.83 1.99
C TYR A 163 -14.45 -5.17 1.71
N GLU A 164 -13.52 -5.60 2.57
CA GLU A 164 -12.86 -6.90 2.42
C GLU A 164 -13.85 -8.06 2.55
N ILE A 165 -14.71 -8.03 3.58
CA ILE A 165 -15.75 -9.05 3.79
C ILE A 165 -16.67 -9.19 2.57
N GLU A 166 -17.02 -8.06 1.93
CA GLU A 166 -17.99 -8.03 0.84
C GLU A 166 -17.37 -8.31 -0.54
N GLN A 167 -16.12 -7.89 -0.77
CA GLN A 167 -15.52 -7.86 -2.11
C GLN A 167 -14.41 -8.89 -2.33
N PHE A 168 -13.88 -9.51 -1.27
CA PHE A 168 -12.86 -10.55 -1.43
C PHE A 168 -13.50 -11.82 -1.97
N LEU A 169 -13.25 -12.08 -3.24
CA LEU A 169 -13.83 -13.19 -3.98
C LEU A 169 -12.79 -13.73 -4.93
N TYR A 170 -12.75 -15.06 -5.06
CA TYR A 170 -11.88 -15.69 -6.04
C TYR A 170 -12.24 -15.25 -7.46
N ALA A 171 -11.21 -14.89 -8.23
CA ALA A 171 -11.25 -14.84 -9.68
C ALA A 171 -9.92 -15.35 -10.24
N SER A 172 -9.94 -15.91 -11.45
CA SER A 172 -8.71 -16.40 -12.09
C SER A 172 -7.66 -15.30 -12.28
N THR A 173 -8.09 -14.04 -12.43
CA THR A 173 -7.20 -12.88 -12.50
C THR A 173 -6.48 -12.61 -11.18
N ASN A 174 -7.10 -12.88 -10.02
CA ASN A 174 -6.46 -12.76 -8.71
C ASN A 174 -5.26 -13.70 -8.63
N GLN A 175 -5.50 -14.98 -8.96
CA GLN A 175 -4.49 -16.02 -8.92
C GLN A 175 -3.34 -15.70 -9.88
N GLN A 176 -3.66 -15.31 -11.12
CA GLN A 176 -2.66 -14.98 -12.14
C GLN A 176 -1.67 -13.90 -11.67
N ILE A 177 -2.17 -12.78 -11.15
CA ILE A 177 -1.29 -11.66 -10.73
C ILE A 177 -0.58 -11.96 -9.40
N ALA A 178 -1.21 -12.74 -8.50
CA ALA A 178 -0.58 -13.20 -7.28
C ALA A 178 0.59 -14.15 -7.57
N GLU A 179 0.41 -15.15 -8.44
CA GLU A 179 1.47 -16.07 -8.85
C GLU A 179 2.64 -15.33 -9.51
N ALA A 180 2.35 -14.36 -10.39
CA ALA A 180 3.41 -13.56 -11.01
C ALA A 180 4.21 -12.76 -9.98
N THR A 181 3.54 -12.18 -8.98
CA THR A 181 4.18 -11.42 -7.89
C THR A 181 4.99 -12.34 -6.98
N GLN A 182 4.50 -13.54 -6.66
CA GLN A 182 5.24 -14.54 -5.90
C GLN A 182 6.50 -15.01 -6.65
N MET A 183 6.40 -15.25 -7.95
CA MET A 183 7.56 -15.62 -8.78
C MET A 183 8.61 -14.51 -8.81
N MET A 184 8.18 -13.24 -8.85
CA MET A 184 9.08 -12.09 -8.71
C MET A 184 9.81 -12.11 -7.36
N PHE A 185 9.10 -12.27 -6.24
CA PHE A 185 9.73 -12.36 -4.91
C PHE A 185 10.70 -13.53 -4.78
N LEU A 186 10.34 -14.71 -5.30
CA LEU A 186 11.25 -15.86 -5.38
C LEU A 186 12.51 -15.54 -6.21
N GLY A 187 12.37 -14.71 -7.23
CA GLY A 187 13.45 -14.21 -8.08
C GLY A 187 14.56 -13.49 -7.31
N TRP A 188 14.23 -12.86 -6.17
CA TRP A 188 15.20 -12.14 -5.33
C TRP A 188 16.18 -13.06 -4.59
N PHE A 189 15.84 -14.35 -4.47
CA PHE A 189 16.70 -15.33 -3.81
C PHE A 189 17.60 -16.07 -4.82
N PRO A 190 18.82 -16.48 -4.41
CA PRO A 190 19.67 -17.37 -5.19
C PRO A 190 18.94 -18.65 -5.61
N VAL A 191 19.18 -19.14 -6.83
CA VAL A 191 18.52 -20.31 -7.42
C VAL A 191 18.44 -21.53 -6.48
N PRO A 192 19.49 -21.91 -5.73
CA PRO A 192 19.43 -23.08 -4.85
C PRO A 192 18.40 -22.96 -3.72
N LEU A 193 18.09 -21.74 -3.27
CA LEU A 193 17.14 -21.49 -2.18
C LEU A 193 15.68 -21.42 -2.67
N ARG A 194 15.46 -21.18 -3.96
CA ARG A 194 14.10 -20.98 -4.51
C ARG A 194 13.21 -22.20 -4.33
N SER A 195 13.74 -23.41 -4.54
CA SER A 195 12.98 -24.66 -4.39
C SER A 195 12.58 -24.94 -2.93
N ILE A 196 13.30 -24.39 -1.96
CA ILE A 196 13.01 -24.52 -0.53
C ILE A 196 11.98 -23.46 -0.09
N LEU A 197 12.08 -22.25 -0.64
CA LEU A 197 11.23 -21.11 -0.26
C LEU A 197 9.89 -21.08 -1.00
N ALA A 198 9.79 -21.67 -2.20
CA ALA A 198 8.57 -21.68 -3.01
C ALA A 198 7.35 -22.27 -2.29
N PRO A 199 7.44 -23.44 -1.60
CA PRO A 199 6.29 -23.97 -0.87
C PRO A 199 5.82 -23.08 0.30
N ALA A 200 6.77 -22.42 0.98
CA ALA A 200 6.48 -21.54 2.12
C ALA A 200 5.78 -20.24 1.67
N LEU A 201 6.26 -19.62 0.59
CA LEU A 201 5.64 -18.43 0.01
C LEU A 201 4.24 -18.72 -0.57
N MET A 202 4.00 -19.91 -1.10
CA MET A 202 2.67 -20.33 -1.57
C MET A 202 1.69 -20.57 -0.41
N HIS A 203 2.15 -21.10 0.74
CA HIS A 203 1.30 -21.36 1.91
C HIS A 203 0.90 -20.10 2.68
N CYS A 204 1.78 -19.09 2.75
CA CYS A 204 1.52 -17.84 3.48
C CYS A 204 0.37 -16.99 2.88
N LEU A 205 -0.10 -17.31 1.67
CA LEU A 205 -1.14 -16.56 0.95
C LEU A 205 -2.43 -17.36 0.72
N SER A 206 -2.48 -18.58 1.26
CA SER A 206 -3.69 -19.42 1.32
C SER A 206 -4.40 -19.37 2.68
N LEU A 207 -3.99 -18.45 3.56
CA LEU A 207 -4.63 -18.10 4.83
C LEU A 207 -5.34 -16.75 4.68
#